data_AF-A0AA51C9Z5-F1
#
_entry.id   AF-A0AA51C9Z5-F1
#
_cell.length_a   1.000
_cell.length_b   1.000
_cell.length_c   1.000
_cell.angle_alpha   90.00
_cell.angle_beta   90.00
_cell.angle_gamma   90.00
#
_symmetry.space_group_name_H-M   'P 1'
#
loop_
_entity.id
_entity.type
_entity.pdbx_description
1 polymer ?
#
loop_
_entity_poly.entity_id
_entity_poly.type
_entity_poly.pdbx_seq_one_letter_code
_entity_poly.pdbx_strand_id
1 'polypeptide(L)'
;MTRLVHDLERMFLTEDALELIYQLFLTEEYARNVIEIAIEDAMMIGQVRGGHIDAITFMSIIQRTADSTISHFDSTGSLYDSVKGQYFVH
;
A
#
# COMPACT_ATOMS: atom_id res chain seq x y z
N MET A 1 11.68 -13.30 8.16
CA MET A 1 11.28 -13.64 6.78
C MET A 1 11.73 -12.47 5.90
N THR A 2 13.02 -12.42 5.54
CA THR A 2 13.69 -11.12 5.21
C THR A 2 14.69 -11.18 4.07
N ARG A 3 14.84 -12.32 3.37
CA ARG A 3 15.81 -12.43 2.25
C ARG A 3 15.18 -12.72 0.89
N LEU A 4 14.09 -13.48 0.83
CA LEU A 4 13.46 -13.85 -0.44
C LEU A 4 12.65 -12.72 -1.08
N VAL A 5 12.15 -11.77 -0.28
CA VAL A 5 11.33 -10.65 -0.76
C VAL A 5 12.18 -9.68 -1.60
N HIS A 6 13.42 -9.41 -1.20
CA HIS A 6 14.33 -8.53 -1.95
C HIS A 6 14.75 -9.06 -3.32
N ASP A 7 14.87 -10.38 -3.49
CA ASP A 7 15.28 -10.96 -4.78
C ASP A 7 14.15 -10.87 -5.80
N LEU A 8 12.90 -11.07 -5.37
CA LEU A 8 11.72 -10.89 -6.23
C LEU A 8 11.45 -9.41 -6.53
N GLU A 9 11.61 -8.53 -5.54
CA GLU A 9 11.54 -7.08 -5.73
C GLU A 9 12.51 -6.63 -6.83
N ARG A 10 13.77 -7.07 -6.78
CA ARG A 10 14.79 -6.75 -7.81
C ARG A 10 14.49 -7.30 -9.20
N MET A 11 13.65 -8.33 -9.33
CA MET A 11 13.24 -8.86 -10.64
C MET A 11 12.20 -8.00 -11.34
N PHE A 12 11.43 -7.20 -10.58
CA PHE A 12 10.27 -6.48 -11.10
C PHE A 12 10.28 -4.99 -10.80
N LEU A 13 11.23 -4.50 -10.00
CA LEU A 13 11.41 -3.10 -9.66
C LEU A 13 12.77 -2.62 -10.14
N THR A 14 12.81 -1.41 -10.67
CA THR A 14 14.07 -0.71 -10.97
C THR A 14 14.80 -0.31 -9.69
N GLU A 15 16.10 -0.03 -9.78
CA GLU A 15 16.89 0.44 -8.64
C GLU A 15 16.32 1.73 -8.02
N ASP A 16 15.89 2.68 -8.86
CA ASP A 16 15.27 3.93 -8.40
C ASP A 16 13.96 3.67 -7.62
N ALA A 17 13.17 2.68 -8.04
CA ALA A 17 11.95 2.30 -7.32
C ALA A 17 12.28 1.67 -5.95
N LEU A 18 13.34 0.86 -5.87
CA LEU A 18 13.82 0.28 -4.62
C LEU A 18 14.36 1.35 -3.66
N GLU A 19 15.09 2.34 -4.18
CA GLU A 19 15.57 3.48 -3.39
C GLU A 19 14.37 4.29 -2.85
N LEU A 20 13.37 4.57 -3.68
CA LEU A 20 12.15 5.24 -3.25
C LEU A 20 11.43 4.46 -2.14
N ILE A 21 11.25 3.14 -2.29
CA ILE A 21 10.64 2.29 -1.24
C ILE A 21 11.40 2.43 0.08
N TYR A 22 12.73 2.39 0.03
CA TYR A 22 13.56 2.54 1.22
C TYR A 22 13.39 3.93 1.86
N GLN A 23 13.34 4.99 1.05
CA GLN A 23 13.08 6.35 1.54
C GLN A 23 11.70 6.45 2.21
N LEU A 24 10.66 5.86 1.62
CA LEU A 24 9.30 5.89 2.19
C LEU A 24 9.21 5.17 3.55
N PHE A 25 9.96 4.08 3.74
CA PHE A 25 10.06 3.43 5.05
C PHE A 25 10.81 4.28 6.08
N LEU A 26 11.77 5.12 5.65
CA LEU A 26 12.53 5.99 6.55
C LEU A 26 11.77 7.27 6.92
N THR A 27 11.03 7.87 5.97
CA THR A 27 10.33 9.13 6.18
C THR A 27 9.01 8.95 6.92
N GLU A 28 8.48 7.72 6.95
CA GLU A 28 7.15 7.40 7.50
C GLU A 28 6.02 8.23 6.85
N GLU A 29 6.21 8.68 5.61
CA GLU A 29 5.23 9.46 4.85
C GLU A 29 3.93 8.66 4.63
N TYR A 30 4.06 7.35 4.45
CA TYR A 30 2.94 6.41 4.37
C TYR A 30 3.00 5.39 5.49
N ALA A 31 1.82 4.95 5.93
CA ALA A 31 1.73 3.84 6.87
C ALA A 31 2.38 2.59 6.27
N ARG A 32 3.09 1.81 7.10
CA ARG A 32 3.87 0.66 6.65
C ARG A 32 3.07 -0.34 5.81
N ASN A 33 1.84 -0.61 6.20
CA ASN A 33 0.93 -1.50 5.48
C ASN A 33 0.58 -0.99 4.08
N VAL A 34 0.47 0.33 3.88
CA VAL A 34 0.22 0.93 2.56
C VAL A 34 1.42 0.71 1.64
N ILE A 35 2.64 0.88 2.17
CA ILE A 35 3.88 0.63 1.42
C ILE A 35 3.97 -0.86 1.03
N GLU A 36 3.71 -1.77 1.97
CA GLU A 36 3.76 -3.23 1.71
C GLU A 36 2.75 -3.66 0.63
N ILE A 37 1.49 -3.18 0.70
CA ILE A 37 0.47 -3.46 -0.33
C ILE A 37 0.90 -2.89 -1.69
N ALA A 38 1.49 -1.69 -1.72
CA ALA A 38 1.96 -1.09 -2.97
C ALA A 38 3.12 -1.88 -3.60
N ILE A 39 4.02 -2.46 -2.81
CA ILE A 39 5.09 -3.35 -3.28
C ILE A 39 4.50 -4.60 -3.94
N GLU A 40 3.56 -5.27 -3.27
CA GLU A 40 2.91 -6.47 -3.80
C GLU A 40 2.21 -6.20 -5.13
N ASP A 41 1.47 -5.09 -5.23
CA ASP A 41 0.76 -4.67 -6.43
C ASP A 41 1.73 -4.31 -7.57
N ALA A 42 2.81 -3.58 -7.26
CA ALA A 42 3.86 -3.27 -8.23
C ALA A 42 4.53 -4.53 -8.78
N MET A 43 4.85 -5.50 -7.93
CA MET A 43 5.42 -6.78 -8.35
C MET A 43 4.46 -7.57 -9.24
N MET A 44 3.18 -7.62 -8.88
CA MET A 44 2.15 -8.27 -9.71
C MET A 44 2.05 -7.60 -11.09
N ILE A 45 2.04 -6.26 -11.15
CA ILE A 45 2.01 -5.52 -12.42
C ILE A 45 3.27 -5.79 -13.23
N GLY A 46 4.46 -5.76 -12.61
CA GLY A 46 5.74 -6.05 -13.28
C GLY A 46 5.76 -7.46 -13.86
N GLN A 47 5.26 -8.44 -13.11
CA GLN A 47 5.12 -9.83 -13.57
C GLN A 47 4.16 -9.95 -14.78
N VAL A 48 2.99 -9.31 -14.72
CA VAL A 48 1.99 -9.36 -15.82
C VAL A 48 2.48 -8.65 -17.08
N ARG A 49 3.16 -7.51 -16.92
CA ARG A 49 3.68 -6.73 -18.06
C ARG A 49 4.99 -7.29 -18.61
N GLY A 50 5.66 -8.20 -17.88
CA GLY A 50 6.96 -8.74 -18.25
C GLY A 50 8.07 -7.68 -18.22
N GLY A 51 8.00 -6.73 -17.29
CA GLY A 51 8.92 -5.60 -17.23
C GLY A 51 9.11 -5.04 -15.83
N HIS A 52 10.03 -4.08 -15.69
CA HIS A 52 10.33 -3.44 -14.42
C HIS A 52 9.44 -2.22 -14.18
N ILE A 53 9.04 -2.03 -12.93
CA ILE A 53 8.32 -0.86 -12.46
C ILE A 53 9.33 0.20 -12.01
N ASP A 54 9.21 1.39 -12.57
CA ASP A 54 10.01 2.57 -12.21
C ASP A 54 9.44 3.32 -11.00
N ALA A 55 10.24 4.23 -10.44
CA ALA A 55 9.86 5.01 -9.27
C ALA A 55 8.59 5.85 -9.49
N ILE A 56 8.38 6.39 -10.70
CA ILE A 56 7.21 7.23 -11.03
C ILE A 56 5.94 6.38 -11.02
N THR A 57 6.00 5.19 -11.62
CA THR A 57 4.90 4.24 -11.64
C THR A 57 4.63 3.72 -10.23
N PHE A 58 5.67 3.40 -9.47
CA PHE A 58 5.53 2.99 -8.07
C PHE A 58 4.86 4.08 -7.21
N MET A 59 5.25 5.35 -7.39
CA MET A 59 4.63 6.48 -6.69
C MET A 59 3.13 6.60 -7.00
N SER A 60 2.75 6.36 -8.26
CA SER A 60 1.34 6.35 -8.66
C SER A 60 0.56 5.19 -8.01
N ILE A 61 1.20 4.02 -7.86
CA ILE A 61 0.59 2.84 -7.21
C ILE A 61 0.34 3.13 -5.73
N ILE A 62 1.34 3.64 -4.99
CA ILE A 62 1.18 3.87 -3.56
C ILE A 62 0.19 5.00 -3.24
N GLN A 63 0.11 6.05 -4.07
CA GLN A 63 -0.93 7.08 -3.95
C GLN A 63 -2.32 6.47 -4.08
N ARG A 64 -2.54 5.64 -5.10
CA ARG A 64 -3.81 4.90 -5.27
C ARG A 64 -4.11 3.99 -4.08
N THR A 65 -3.10 3.29 -3.56
CA THR A 65 -3.25 2.41 -2.39
C THR A 65 -3.64 3.21 -1.16
N ALA A 66 -3.00 4.36 -0.91
CA ALA A 66 -3.32 5.24 0.21
C ALA A 66 -4.77 5.72 0.12
N ASP A 67 -5.20 6.24 -1.04
CA ASP A 67 -6.58 6.70 -1.28
C ASP A 67 -7.61 5.59 -1.06
N SER A 68 -7.30 4.37 -1.53
CA SER A 68 -8.19 3.21 -1.37
C SER A 68 -8.30 2.76 0.09
N THR A 69 -7.23 2.91 0.86
CA THR A 69 -7.20 2.57 2.28
C THR A 69 -8.04 3.58 3.07
N ILE A 70 -7.94 4.87 2.73
CA ILE A 70 -8.74 5.95 3.34
C ILE A 70 -10.23 5.74 3.08
N SER A 71 -10.61 5.41 1.85
CA SER A 71 -12.02 5.12 1.49
C SER A 71 -12.62 3.93 2.26
N HIS A 72 -11.80 2.92 2.59
CA HIS A 72 -12.21 1.78 3.43
C HIS A 72 -12.47 2.18 4.89
N PHE A 73 -11.73 3.15 5.43
CA PHE A 73 -11.96 3.70 6.76
C PHE A 73 -13.24 4.56 6.83
N ASP A 74 -13.49 5.40 5.83
CA ASP A 74 -14.71 6.22 5.78
C ASP A 74 -15.99 5.36 5.64
N SER A 75 -15.89 4.24 4.92
CA SER A 75 -17.02 3.32 4.74
C SER A 75 -17.31 2.47 5.99
N THR A 76 -16.31 2.20 6.83
CA THR A 76 -16.47 1.41 8.07
C THR A 76 -16.77 2.28 9.28
N GLY A 77 -16.35 3.55 9.30
CA GLY A 77 -16.72 4.53 10.34
C GLY A 77 -18.24 4.81 10.42
N SER A 78 -18.96 4.70 9.30
CA SER A 78 -20.41 4.91 9.24
C SER A 78 -21.23 3.73 9.83
N LEU A 79 -20.69 2.51 9.81
CA LEU A 79 -21.40 1.33 10.32
C LEU A 79 -21.26 1.13 11.84
N TYR A 80 -20.22 1.69 12.46
CA TYR A 80 -20.02 1.59 13.91
C TYR A 80 -20.75 2.68 14.71
N ASP A 81 -21.10 3.81 14.09
CA ASP A 81 -21.82 4.89 14.78
C ASP A 81 -23.35 4.66 14.85
N SER A 82 -23.88 3.70 14.07
CA SER A 82 -25.32 3.39 14.05
C SER A 82 -25.76 2.33 15.09
N VAL A 83 -24.86 1.72 15.87
CA VAL A 83 -25.22 0.60 16.78
C VAL A 83 -25.12 0.99 18.27
N LYS A 84 -24.72 2.21 18.62
CA LYS A 84 -24.63 2.69 20.03
C LYS A 84 -25.70 3.71 20.44
N GLY A 85 -26.90 3.62 19.87
CA GLY A 85 -27.96 4.61 20.08
C GLY A 85 -29.31 4.11 20.61
N GLN A 86 -29.47 2.84 21.01
CA GLN A 86 -30.74 2.35 21.58
C GLN A 86 -30.55 1.76 22.97
N TYR A 87 -30.25 2.63 23.93
CA TYR A 87 -30.67 2.45 25.31
C TYR A 87 -31.92 3.31 25.53
N PHE A 88 -33.10 2.69 25.46
CA PHE A 88 -34.27 3.19 26.17
C PHE A 88 -34.58 2.21 27.29
N VAL A 89 -34.10 2.56 28.49
CA VAL A 89 -34.64 2.08 29.76
C VAL A 89 -35.59 3.19 30.23
N HIS A 90 -36.90 3.01 30.12
CA HIS A 90 -37.78 2.85 31.28
C HIS A 90 -39.22 2.52 30.87
#